data_AF-A0A212FM92-F1
#
_entry.id   AF-A0A212FM92-F1
#
_cell.length_a   1.000
_cell.length_b   1.000
_cell.length_c   1.000
_cell.angle_alpha   90.00
_cell.angle_beta   90.00
_cell.angle_gamma   90.00
#
_symmetry.space_group_name_H-M   'P 1'
#
loop_
_entity.id
_entity.type
_entity.pdbx_description
1 polymer ?
#
loop_
_entity_poly.entity_id
_entity_poly.type
_entity_poly.pdbx_seq_one_letter_code
_entity_poly.pdbx_strand_id
1 'polypeptide(L)'
;MMKSTALNEKYYGLVENVTIPASLHEYNGKPYSKVGNAMPIHCATQEEKELLSRTTHHYCDLFTDKLFAPLEELVFVRLDENKAEKVFLNRHKRLFLTSSDGVVASWRCAPTLESLNKFMAGTPLVGRDGRVVSLLTAKHGNHYAVSHLEGDGGYFETSKPWEIKDMEDGRLYYGNKSFNSRDELRAYIQNLPPLEVDSSAPPQPILLRGKNPRIILVAENGRQISHQYISSNLITDVEYL
;
A
#
# COMPACT_ATOMS: atom_id res chain seq x y z
N MET A 1 -25.56 12.98 9.62
CA MET A 1 -24.57 12.33 8.73
C MET A 1 -23.20 12.47 9.35
N MET A 2 -22.40 11.40 9.33
CA MET A 2 -21.01 11.44 9.76
C MET A 2 -20.30 12.50 8.91
N LYS A 3 -19.64 13.47 9.55
CA LYS A 3 -18.83 14.52 8.90
C LYS A 3 -17.34 14.31 9.17
N SER A 4 -17.03 13.30 9.98
CA SER A 4 -15.72 12.97 10.50
C SER A 4 -15.08 11.87 9.66
N THR A 5 -13.79 12.04 9.34
CA THR A 5 -12.91 10.99 8.81
C THR A 5 -12.18 10.23 9.94
N ALA A 6 -12.26 10.74 11.17
CA ALA A 6 -11.90 10.01 12.38
C ALA A 6 -13.10 9.21 12.92
N LEU A 7 -12.85 7.98 13.37
CA LEU A 7 -13.83 7.02 13.90
C LEU A 7 -13.97 7.09 15.42
N ASN A 8 -13.06 7.80 16.09
CA ASN A 8 -13.11 8.04 17.54
C ASN A 8 -14.01 9.23 17.90
N GLU A 9 -14.65 9.16 19.08
CA GLU A 9 -15.54 10.22 19.57
C GLU A 9 -14.80 11.50 20.01
N LYS A 10 -13.59 11.34 20.55
CA LYS A 10 -12.73 12.45 21.00
C LYS A 10 -11.45 12.47 20.19
N TYR A 11 -11.10 13.61 19.62
CA TYR A 11 -9.85 13.75 18.87
C TYR A 11 -8.63 13.80 19.80
N TYR A 12 -7.56 13.18 19.34
CA TYR A 12 -6.27 13.13 20.01
C TYR A 12 -5.21 13.92 19.23
N GLY A 13 -4.07 14.19 19.88
CA GLY A 13 -2.93 14.86 19.27
C GLY A 13 -3.07 16.39 19.21
N LEU A 14 -2.26 17.01 18.35
CA LEU A 14 -2.28 18.45 18.12
C LEU A 14 -3.37 18.79 17.10
N VAL A 15 -4.56 19.14 17.62
CA VAL A 15 -5.72 19.48 16.79
C VAL A 15 -5.73 20.98 16.48
N GLU A 16 -5.75 21.33 15.19
CA GLU A 16 -5.81 22.70 14.71
C GLU A 16 -7.08 22.94 13.87
N ASN A 17 -7.51 24.21 13.77
CA ASN A 17 -8.64 24.59 12.91
C ASN A 17 -8.16 24.69 11.46
N VAL A 18 -8.31 23.59 10.72
CA VAL A 18 -7.92 23.46 9.31
C VAL A 18 -9.05 22.75 8.58
N THR A 19 -9.61 23.42 7.56
CA THR A 19 -10.67 22.85 6.73
C THR A 19 -10.07 22.06 5.58
N ILE A 20 -10.33 20.75 5.57
CA ILE A 20 -9.90 19.83 4.50
C ILE A 20 -11.14 19.17 3.90
N PRO A 21 -11.39 19.31 2.58
CA PRO A 21 -12.55 18.69 1.96
C PRO A 21 -12.40 17.17 1.90
N ALA A 22 -13.49 16.46 2.21
CA ALA A 22 -13.60 15.03 1.99
C ALA A 22 -15.06 14.66 1.71
N SER A 23 -15.27 13.72 0.81
CA SER A 23 -16.56 13.05 0.62
C SER A 23 -16.51 11.68 1.28
N LEU A 24 -17.56 11.31 2.02
CA LEU A 24 -17.63 10.03 2.72
C LEU A 24 -18.49 9.04 1.93
N HIS A 25 -18.03 7.81 1.90
CA HIS A 25 -18.61 6.71 1.15
C HIS A 25 -18.60 5.43 2.00
N GLU A 26 -19.29 4.41 1.53
CA GLU A 26 -19.29 3.09 2.14
C GLU A 26 -19.10 2.02 1.06
N TYR A 27 -18.24 1.04 1.33
CA TYR A 27 -18.05 -0.12 0.47
C TYR A 27 -17.91 -1.36 1.34
N ASN A 28 -18.71 -2.40 1.04
CA ASN A 28 -18.78 -3.64 1.84
C ASN A 28 -18.97 -3.40 3.35
N GLY A 29 -19.81 -2.42 3.71
CA GLY A 29 -20.07 -2.06 5.11
C GLY A 29 -18.91 -1.35 5.82
N LYS A 30 -17.84 -1.00 5.11
CA LYS A 30 -16.73 -0.20 5.64
C LYS A 30 -16.82 1.24 5.15
N PRO A 31 -16.74 2.24 6.05
CA PRO A 31 -16.67 3.63 5.65
C PRO A 31 -15.29 3.95 5.08
N TYR A 32 -15.27 4.78 4.05
CA TYR A 32 -14.03 5.34 3.51
C TYR A 32 -14.30 6.77 2.99
N SER A 33 -13.24 7.48 2.61
CA SER A 33 -13.36 8.83 2.09
C SER A 33 -12.60 9.04 0.77
N LYS A 34 -13.04 10.05 0.01
CA LYS A 34 -12.40 10.51 -1.22
C LYS A 34 -12.17 12.02 -1.17
N VAL A 35 -11.12 12.50 -1.83
CA VAL A 35 -10.91 13.93 -2.12
C VAL A 35 -10.84 14.15 -3.63
N GLY A 36 -11.86 14.83 -4.18
CA GLY A 36 -12.08 14.80 -5.62
C GLY A 36 -12.20 13.36 -6.12
N ASN A 37 -11.38 12.99 -7.11
CA ASN A 37 -11.32 11.63 -7.66
C ASN A 37 -10.31 10.72 -6.94
N ALA A 38 -9.56 11.22 -5.95
CA ALA A 38 -8.55 10.44 -5.27
C ALA A 38 -9.16 9.53 -4.19
N MET A 39 -8.79 8.24 -4.20
CA MET A 39 -9.28 7.22 -3.27
C MET A 39 -8.33 6.03 -3.15
N PRO A 40 -8.40 5.22 -2.07
CA PRO A 40 -7.61 3.99 -1.98
C PRO A 40 -8.07 2.91 -2.95
N ILE A 41 -7.14 2.15 -3.52
CA ILE A 41 -7.43 1.08 -4.51
C ILE A 41 -8.20 -0.07 -3.85
N HIS A 42 -7.87 -0.43 -2.60
CA HIS A 42 -8.60 -1.46 -1.86
C HIS A 42 -10.04 -1.08 -1.48
N CYS A 43 -10.43 0.19 -1.58
CA CYS A 43 -11.80 0.66 -1.38
C CYS A 43 -12.64 0.70 -2.67
N ALA A 44 -12.04 0.40 -3.83
CA ALA A 44 -12.71 0.48 -5.11
C ALA A 44 -13.46 -0.82 -5.45
N THR A 45 -14.63 -0.68 -6.10
CA THR A 45 -15.28 -1.81 -6.76
C THR A 45 -14.45 -2.30 -7.95
N GLN A 46 -14.79 -3.47 -8.51
CA GLN A 46 -14.11 -3.97 -9.70
C GLN A 46 -14.32 -3.04 -10.90
N GLU A 47 -15.51 -2.48 -11.08
CA GLU A 47 -15.84 -1.52 -12.14
C GLU A 47 -15.06 -0.21 -11.98
N GLU A 48 -14.92 0.29 -10.74
CA GLU A 48 -14.09 1.46 -10.46
C GLU A 48 -12.62 1.20 -10.78
N LYS A 49 -12.08 0.01 -10.46
CA LYS A 49 -10.70 -0.36 -10.81
C LYS A 49 -10.47 -0.40 -12.31
N GLU A 50 -11.38 -1.01 -13.07
CA GLU A 50 -11.30 -1.08 -14.53
C GLU A 50 -11.34 0.29 -15.21
N LEU A 51 -12.09 1.22 -14.63
CA LEU A 51 -12.17 2.60 -15.11
C LEU A 51 -10.93 3.42 -14.74
N LEU A 52 -10.57 3.42 -13.44
CA LEU A 52 -9.55 4.31 -12.88
C LEU A 52 -8.12 3.88 -13.21
N SER A 53 -7.87 2.58 -13.41
CA SER A 53 -6.55 2.06 -13.83
C SER A 53 -6.06 2.65 -15.15
N ARG A 54 -6.96 3.15 -16.00
CA ARG A 54 -6.63 3.71 -17.32
C ARG A 54 -6.15 5.17 -17.27
N THR A 55 -6.46 5.88 -16.20
CA THR A 55 -6.27 7.34 -16.12
C THR A 55 -5.49 7.79 -14.89
N THR A 56 -5.22 6.88 -13.94
CA THR A 56 -4.58 7.21 -12.68
C THR A 56 -3.08 7.48 -12.80
N HIS A 57 -2.57 8.35 -11.94
CA HIS A 57 -1.14 8.33 -11.58
C HIS A 57 -0.87 7.16 -10.64
N HIS A 58 0.29 6.53 -10.75
CA HIS A 58 0.63 5.32 -10.00
C HIS A 58 1.28 5.63 -8.64
N TYR A 59 0.42 5.78 -7.63
CA TYR A 59 0.80 5.75 -6.22
C TYR A 59 0.36 4.39 -5.64
N CYS A 60 1.15 3.82 -4.72
CA CYS A 60 0.80 2.51 -4.17
C CYS A 60 -0.50 2.62 -3.38
N ASP A 61 -1.49 1.82 -3.75
CA ASP A 61 -2.83 1.77 -3.14
C ASP A 61 -3.63 3.08 -3.24
N LEU A 62 -3.34 3.97 -4.19
CA LEU A 62 -4.11 5.19 -4.41
C LEU A 62 -4.43 5.38 -5.90
N PHE A 63 -5.71 5.54 -6.21
CA PHE A 63 -6.16 6.17 -7.45
C PHE A 63 -6.15 7.68 -7.31
N THR A 64 -5.72 8.40 -8.34
CA THR A 64 -5.79 9.86 -8.45
C THR A 64 -5.54 10.31 -9.90
N ASP A 65 -6.28 11.32 -10.35
CA ASP A 65 -6.10 11.97 -11.66
C ASP A 65 -5.12 13.16 -11.60
N LYS A 66 -4.54 13.43 -10.42
CA LYS A 66 -3.60 14.53 -10.16
C LYS A 66 -2.37 14.03 -9.41
N LEU A 67 -1.25 14.69 -9.65
CA LEU A 67 -0.06 14.52 -8.82
C LEU A 67 -0.32 15.08 -7.42
N PHE A 68 0.05 14.31 -6.39
CA PHE A 68 0.07 14.81 -5.02
C PHE A 68 1.22 15.82 -4.82
N ALA A 69 1.01 16.75 -3.88
CA ALA A 69 2.07 17.67 -3.46
C ALA A 69 3.24 16.91 -2.82
N PRO A 70 4.48 17.42 -2.88
CA PRO A 70 5.63 16.79 -2.24
C PRO A 70 5.47 16.64 -0.72
N LEU A 71 6.07 15.60 -0.14
CA LEU A 71 6.11 15.43 1.31
C LEU A 71 6.95 16.51 1.98
N GLU A 72 6.39 17.16 3.00
CA GLU A 72 7.10 18.09 3.90
C GLU A 72 7.66 17.35 5.13
N GLU A 73 7.98 18.09 6.20
CA GLU A 73 8.32 17.51 7.51
C GLU A 73 7.08 17.14 8.33
N LEU A 74 5.99 17.89 8.15
CA LEU A 74 4.72 17.72 8.85
C LEU A 74 3.54 17.85 7.89
N VAL A 75 2.42 17.25 8.25
CA VAL A 75 1.17 17.28 7.49
C VAL A 75 -0.02 17.45 8.44
N PHE A 76 -1.16 17.82 7.87
CA PHE A 76 -2.45 17.87 8.54
C PHE A 76 -3.33 16.72 8.05
N VAL A 77 -3.76 15.86 8.97
CA VAL A 77 -4.67 14.74 8.71
C VAL A 77 -6.09 15.16 9.09
N ARG A 78 -7.03 15.07 8.16
CA ARG A 78 -8.41 15.50 8.40
C ARG A 78 -9.07 14.70 9.52
N LEU A 79 -9.62 15.40 10.51
CA LEU A 79 -10.49 14.83 11.54
C LEU A 79 -11.96 15.02 11.14
N ASP A 80 -12.36 16.28 10.91
CA ASP A 80 -13.71 16.64 10.45
C ASP A 80 -13.67 17.81 9.45
N GLU A 81 -14.81 18.50 9.27
CA GLU A 81 -14.95 19.63 8.34
C GLU A 81 -14.03 20.81 8.66
N ASN A 82 -13.71 21.03 9.94
CA ASN A 82 -13.02 22.23 10.40
C ASN A 82 -11.75 21.94 11.20
N LYS A 83 -11.47 20.67 11.50
CA LYS A 83 -10.33 20.26 12.32
C LYS A 83 -9.46 19.24 11.60
N ALA A 84 -8.17 19.38 11.82
CA ALA A 84 -7.18 18.40 11.41
C ALA A 84 -6.16 18.17 12.53
N GLU A 85 -5.60 16.97 12.57
CA GLU A 85 -4.46 16.65 13.43
C GLU A 85 -3.16 17.01 12.72
N LYS A 86 -2.30 17.76 13.39
CA LYS A 86 -0.95 18.07 12.92
C LYS A 86 0.04 17.01 13.39
N VAL A 87 0.70 16.36 12.45
CA VAL A 87 1.60 15.23 12.71
C VAL A 87 2.90 15.36 11.92
N PHE A 88 3.99 14.86 12.50
CA PHE A 88 5.26 14.74 11.79
C PHE A 88 5.29 13.49 10.91
N LEU A 89 5.95 13.61 9.77
CA LEU A 89 6.28 12.46 8.92
C LEU A 89 7.57 11.82 9.42
N ASN A 90 7.50 10.52 9.68
CA ASN A 90 8.62 9.67 10.04
C ASN A 90 9.11 8.89 8.82
N ARG A 91 10.28 9.28 8.30
CA ARG A 91 10.94 8.63 7.16
C ARG A 91 11.81 7.42 7.55
N HIS A 92 12.00 7.19 8.85
CA HIS A 92 12.79 6.08 9.38
C HIS A 92 11.93 4.85 9.66
N LYS A 93 10.72 5.05 10.23
CA LYS A 93 9.75 3.98 10.41
C LYS A 93 8.88 3.89 9.17
N ARG A 94 8.99 2.77 8.44
CA ARG A 94 8.33 2.56 7.15
C ARG A 94 7.43 1.35 7.17
N LEU A 95 6.29 1.46 6.50
CA LEU A 95 5.36 0.36 6.25
C LEU A 95 5.49 -0.10 4.81
N PHE A 96 5.46 -1.40 4.59
CA PHE A 96 5.45 -1.99 3.26
C PHE A 96 4.02 -2.10 2.75
N LEU A 97 3.71 -1.35 1.70
CA LEU A 97 2.43 -1.37 1.02
C LEU A 97 2.50 -2.21 -0.25
N THR A 98 1.38 -2.84 -0.59
CA THR A 98 1.13 -3.52 -1.86
C THR A 98 -0.25 -3.13 -2.37
N SER A 99 -0.43 -3.05 -3.68
CA SER A 99 -1.76 -2.94 -4.27
C SER A 99 -1.77 -3.50 -5.67
N SER A 100 -2.96 -3.81 -6.18
CA SER A 100 -3.17 -4.17 -7.57
C SER A 100 -4.47 -3.54 -8.07
N ASP A 101 -4.39 -2.84 -9.18
CA ASP A 101 -5.53 -2.27 -9.90
C ASP A 101 -5.98 -3.15 -11.10
N GLY A 102 -5.38 -4.33 -11.26
CA GLY A 102 -5.63 -5.24 -12.38
C GLY A 102 -4.79 -4.96 -13.62
N VAL A 103 -3.93 -3.92 -13.61
CA VAL A 103 -2.97 -3.61 -14.67
C VAL A 103 -1.54 -3.61 -14.11
N VAL A 104 -1.36 -2.98 -12.94
CA VAL A 104 -0.10 -2.93 -12.22
C VAL A 104 -0.26 -3.44 -10.79
N ALA A 105 0.69 -4.28 -10.39
CA ALA A 105 0.88 -4.70 -9.00
C ALA A 105 1.98 -3.83 -8.37
N SER A 106 1.58 -2.75 -7.69
CA SER A 106 2.50 -1.79 -7.09
C SER A 106 2.90 -2.14 -5.65
N TRP A 107 4.06 -1.66 -5.25
CA TRP A 107 4.58 -1.77 -3.89
C TRP A 107 5.36 -0.52 -3.48
N ARG A 108 5.39 -0.24 -2.18
CA ARG A 108 6.07 0.95 -1.62
C ARG A 108 6.53 0.73 -0.20
N CYS A 109 7.74 1.21 0.11
CA CYS A 109 8.25 1.38 1.47
C CYS A 109 7.86 2.77 1.97
N ALA A 110 6.58 2.93 2.34
CA ALA A 110 5.98 4.21 2.65
C ALA A 110 6.51 4.78 3.98
N PRO A 111 6.86 6.09 4.04
CA PRO A 111 6.99 6.80 5.31
C PRO A 111 5.72 6.67 6.15
N THR A 112 5.85 6.97 7.45
CA THR A 112 4.71 6.90 8.37
C THR A 112 4.39 8.24 9.01
N LEU A 113 3.19 8.34 9.56
CA LEU A 113 2.86 9.25 10.65
C LEU A 113 2.38 8.43 11.83
N GLU A 114 2.46 8.98 13.04
CA GLU A 114 1.93 8.34 14.25
C GLU A 114 0.74 9.12 14.78
N SER A 115 -0.36 8.42 15.06
CA SER A 115 -1.57 9.03 15.62
C SER A 115 -2.34 8.04 16.48
N LEU A 116 -2.95 8.55 17.56
CA LEU A 116 -3.89 7.83 18.41
C LEU A 116 -5.33 7.87 17.88
N ASN A 117 -5.61 8.76 16.91
CA ASN A 117 -6.90 8.77 16.23
C ASN A 117 -7.04 7.50 15.38
N LYS A 118 -8.27 7.01 15.25
CA LYS A 118 -8.63 5.91 14.35
C LYS A 118 -9.20 6.53 13.09
N PHE A 119 -8.45 6.50 12.00
CA PHE A 119 -8.92 7.06 10.73
C PHE A 119 -9.55 5.99 9.84
N MET A 120 -10.51 6.40 9.01
CA MET A 120 -10.99 5.56 7.91
C MET A 120 -10.04 5.62 6.71
N ALA A 121 -10.13 4.63 5.83
CA ALA A 121 -9.43 4.63 4.55
C ALA A 121 -9.75 5.89 3.74
N GLY A 122 -8.76 6.41 3.01
CA GLY A 122 -8.91 7.56 2.13
C GLY A 122 -8.90 8.92 2.84
N THR A 123 -8.73 8.95 4.16
CA THR A 123 -8.67 10.21 4.92
C THR A 123 -7.56 11.10 4.35
N PRO A 124 -7.85 12.35 3.96
CA PRO A 124 -6.87 13.20 3.29
C PRO A 124 -5.81 13.75 4.24
N LEU A 125 -4.57 13.78 3.74
CA LEU A 125 -3.44 14.48 4.32
C LEU A 125 -3.13 15.68 3.44
N VAL A 126 -2.95 16.86 4.05
CA VAL A 126 -2.55 18.08 3.33
C VAL A 126 -1.27 18.69 3.91
N GLY A 127 -0.51 19.38 3.05
CA GLY A 127 0.65 20.17 3.44
C GLY A 127 0.23 21.48 4.10
N ARG A 128 1.21 22.32 4.46
CA ARG A 128 0.92 23.63 5.07
C ARG A 128 0.16 24.58 4.15
N ASP A 129 0.31 24.39 2.84
CA ASP A 129 -0.39 25.15 1.81
C ASP A 129 -1.79 24.61 1.48
N GLY A 130 -2.25 23.57 2.18
CA GLY A 130 -3.57 22.96 1.99
C GLY A 130 -3.67 22.02 0.78
N ARG A 131 -2.59 21.78 0.02
CA ARG A 131 -2.59 20.81 -1.08
C ARG A 131 -2.50 19.38 -0.56
N VAL A 132 -3.21 18.47 -1.21
CA VAL A 132 -3.22 17.03 -0.86
C VAL A 132 -1.85 16.41 -1.12
N VAL A 133 -1.29 15.80 -0.08
CA VAL A 133 0.02 15.13 -0.12
C VAL A 133 -0.11 13.61 -0.25
N SER A 134 -1.18 13.04 0.31
CA SER A 134 -1.51 11.60 0.23
C SER A 134 -2.92 11.40 0.82
N LEU A 135 -3.45 10.19 0.73
CA LEU A 135 -4.54 9.69 1.57
C LEU A 135 -4.05 8.58 2.50
N LEU A 136 -4.73 8.37 3.63
CA LEU A 136 -4.45 7.23 4.51
C LEU A 136 -4.95 5.93 3.88
N THR A 137 -4.08 4.91 3.83
CA THR A 137 -4.37 3.63 3.19
C THR A 137 -4.36 2.47 4.18
N ALA A 138 -3.21 2.27 4.82
CA ALA A 138 -2.98 1.17 5.74
C ALA A 138 -2.22 1.66 6.99
N LYS A 139 -2.19 0.81 8.02
CA LYS A 139 -1.49 1.09 9.27
C LYS A 139 -0.87 -0.15 9.90
N HIS A 140 0.00 0.07 10.88
CA HIS A 140 0.45 -0.94 11.83
C HIS A 140 0.54 -0.30 13.23
N GLY A 141 -0.29 -0.78 14.16
CA GLY A 141 -0.49 -0.13 15.45
C GLY A 141 -1.03 1.30 15.26
N ASN A 142 -0.27 2.29 15.76
CA ASN A 142 -0.57 3.72 15.63
C ASN A 142 0.13 4.39 14.44
N HIS A 143 0.90 3.63 13.65
CA HIS A 143 1.63 4.17 12.51
C HIS A 143 0.81 4.00 11.25
N TYR A 144 0.48 5.08 10.58
CA TYR A 144 -0.22 5.07 9.30
C TYR A 144 0.76 5.29 8.16
N ALA A 145 0.55 4.57 7.07
CA ALA A 145 1.37 4.70 5.88
C ALA A 145 1.00 5.95 5.09
N VAL A 146 2.01 6.65 4.57
CA VAL A 146 1.87 7.80 3.69
C VAL A 146 2.39 7.41 2.32
N SER A 147 1.50 6.93 1.45
CA SER A 147 1.87 6.47 0.11
C SER A 147 2.24 7.65 -0.77
N HIS A 148 3.50 7.71 -1.19
CA HIS A 148 4.03 8.80 -1.98
C HIS A 148 5.11 8.31 -2.95
N LEU A 149 5.56 9.18 -3.85
CA LEU A 149 6.71 8.93 -4.75
C LEU A 149 8.04 8.84 -4.00
N GLU A 150 8.11 9.32 -2.75
CA GLU A 150 9.34 9.34 -1.96
C GLU A 150 9.62 7.96 -1.35
N GLY A 151 10.85 7.49 -1.49
CA GLY A 151 11.33 6.22 -0.92
C GLY A 151 11.25 5.03 -1.89
N ASP A 152 11.80 3.90 -1.44
CA ASP A 152 11.90 2.69 -2.26
C ASP A 152 10.52 2.15 -2.64
N GLY A 153 10.33 1.83 -3.92
CA GLY A 153 9.09 1.27 -4.42
C GLY A 153 9.13 1.06 -5.91
N GLY A 154 8.11 0.38 -6.42
CA GLY A 154 8.02 0.00 -7.83
C GLY A 154 6.69 -0.67 -8.12
N TYR A 155 6.61 -1.30 -9.27
CA TYR A 155 5.43 -2.05 -9.69
C TYR A 155 5.82 -3.13 -10.69
N PHE A 156 4.95 -4.14 -10.81
CA PHE A 156 5.00 -5.14 -11.87
C PHE A 156 3.80 -4.95 -12.79
N GLU A 157 4.02 -5.02 -14.09
CA GLU A 157 2.93 -5.08 -15.08
C GLU A 157 2.33 -6.50 -15.04
N THR A 158 1.13 -6.60 -14.49
CA THR A 158 0.41 -7.87 -14.34
C THR A 158 -1.03 -7.63 -13.89
N SER A 159 -1.94 -8.44 -14.39
CA SER A 159 -3.33 -8.47 -13.93
C SER A 159 -3.56 -9.33 -12.68
N LYS A 160 -2.55 -10.09 -12.24
CA LYS A 160 -2.67 -10.92 -11.04
C LYS A 160 -2.63 -10.05 -9.77
N PRO A 161 -3.46 -10.36 -8.75
CA PRO A 161 -3.35 -9.73 -7.44
C PRO A 161 -2.08 -10.19 -6.72
N TRP A 162 -1.70 -9.55 -5.62
CA TRP A 162 -0.58 -10.00 -4.78
C TRP A 162 -0.89 -11.32 -4.06
N GLU A 163 0.04 -12.28 -4.09
CA GLU A 163 0.08 -13.41 -3.16
C GLU A 163 0.93 -12.99 -1.94
N ILE A 164 0.36 -13.05 -0.73
CA ILE A 164 1.08 -12.72 0.50
C ILE A 164 1.29 -14.01 1.29
N LYS A 165 2.54 -14.30 1.69
CA LYS A 165 2.87 -15.48 2.49
C LYS A 165 3.81 -15.13 3.62
N ASP A 166 3.67 -15.82 4.73
CA ASP A 166 4.63 -15.77 5.83
C ASP A 166 5.75 -16.79 5.59
N MET A 167 6.99 -16.35 5.77
CA MET A 167 8.13 -17.25 5.71
C MET A 167 8.27 -18.04 7.00
N GLU A 168 8.62 -19.31 6.84
CA GLU A 168 9.02 -20.21 7.89
C GLU A 168 10.53 -20.06 8.15
N ASP A 169 10.90 -20.07 9.43
CA ASP A 169 12.28 -19.90 9.85
C ASP A 169 13.18 -21.04 9.32
N GLY A 170 14.39 -20.66 8.87
CA GLY A 170 15.39 -21.61 8.38
C GLY A 170 15.15 -22.15 6.97
N ARG A 171 14.05 -21.76 6.29
CA ARG A 171 13.75 -22.26 4.93
C ARG A 171 14.34 -21.39 3.83
N LEU A 172 14.64 -22.04 2.70
CA LEU A 172 15.01 -21.36 1.45
C LEU A 172 13.76 -21.11 0.62
N TYR A 173 13.71 -19.98 -0.09
CA TYR A 173 12.55 -19.59 -0.88
C TYR A 173 12.93 -19.32 -2.34
N TYR A 174 12.09 -19.79 -3.26
CA TYR A 174 12.12 -19.50 -4.69
C TYR A 174 10.69 -19.45 -5.21
N GLY A 175 10.31 -18.34 -5.85
CA GLY A 175 8.89 -18.13 -6.18
C GLY A 175 8.03 -18.12 -4.92
N ASN A 176 6.92 -18.84 -4.95
CA ASN A 176 6.03 -19.06 -3.81
C ASN A 176 6.28 -20.38 -3.06
N LYS A 177 7.44 -21.03 -3.29
CA LYS A 177 7.82 -22.33 -2.70
C LYS A 177 8.94 -22.18 -1.68
N SER A 178 8.93 -23.09 -0.71
CA SER A 178 9.94 -23.21 0.35
C SER A 178 10.65 -24.57 0.30
N PHE A 179 11.92 -24.59 0.66
CA PHE A 179 12.79 -25.76 0.60
C PHE A 179 13.60 -25.91 1.89
N ASN A 180 13.91 -27.14 2.28
CA ASN A 180 14.70 -27.41 3.49
C ASN A 180 16.19 -27.32 3.23
N SER A 181 16.62 -27.54 1.99
CA SER A 181 18.03 -27.54 1.61
C SER A 181 18.28 -26.89 0.26
N ARG A 182 19.54 -26.52 0.02
CA ARG A 182 19.98 -25.95 -1.25
C ARG A 182 19.89 -26.95 -2.40
N ASP A 183 20.05 -28.25 -2.10
CA ASP A 183 20.00 -29.30 -3.11
C ASP A 183 18.57 -29.58 -3.56
N GLU A 184 17.60 -29.59 -2.64
CA GLU A 184 16.16 -29.64 -2.98
C GLU A 184 15.76 -28.46 -3.88
N LEU A 185 16.19 -27.25 -3.52
CA LEU A 185 15.94 -26.05 -4.32
C LEU A 185 16.55 -26.17 -5.73
N ARG A 186 17.79 -26.65 -5.85
CA ARG A 186 18.46 -26.82 -7.15
C ARG A 186 17.75 -27.86 -8.00
N ALA A 187 17.39 -29.00 -7.43
CA ALA A 187 16.65 -30.04 -8.12
C ALA A 187 15.29 -29.52 -8.63
N TYR A 188 14.58 -28.74 -7.80
CA TYR A 188 13.35 -28.08 -8.22
C TYR A 188 13.58 -27.16 -9.42
N ILE A 189 14.57 -26.27 -9.36
CA ILE A 189 14.87 -25.32 -10.46
C ILE A 189 15.27 -26.04 -11.75
N GLN A 190 16.02 -27.14 -11.66
CA GLN A 190 16.43 -27.94 -12.82
C GLN A 190 15.25 -28.63 -13.51
N ASN A 191 14.21 -28.97 -12.77
CA ASN A 191 13.01 -29.61 -13.28
C ASN A 191 11.95 -28.62 -13.79
N LEU A 192 12.15 -27.30 -13.57
CA LEU A 192 11.24 -26.29 -14.10
C LEU A 192 11.46 -26.10 -15.61
N PRO A 193 10.37 -25.94 -16.39
CA PRO A 193 10.48 -25.53 -17.78
C PRO A 193 11.17 -24.15 -17.92
N PRO A 194 11.60 -23.78 -19.14
CA PRO A 194 12.05 -22.43 -19.45
C PRO A 194 11.04 -21.37 -19.00
N LEU A 195 11.53 -20.14 -18.78
CA LEU A 195 10.65 -19.03 -18.39
C LEU A 195 9.67 -18.72 -19.53
N GLU A 196 8.37 -18.71 -19.22
CA GLU A 196 7.29 -18.36 -20.14
C GLU A 196 6.41 -17.29 -19.50
N VAL A 197 6.24 -16.17 -20.18
CA VAL A 197 5.36 -15.06 -19.75
C VAL A 197 4.68 -14.52 -21.00
N ASP A 198 3.36 -14.52 -21.00
CA ASP A 198 2.55 -13.90 -22.04
C ASP A 198 1.25 -13.32 -21.46
N SER A 199 0.43 -12.71 -22.30
CA SER A 199 -0.82 -12.06 -21.89
C SER A 199 -1.88 -13.04 -21.35
N SER A 200 -1.80 -14.33 -21.71
CA SER A 200 -2.69 -15.38 -21.21
C SER A 200 -2.20 -15.98 -19.88
N ALA A 201 -0.90 -15.90 -19.62
CA ALA A 201 -0.22 -16.37 -18.42
C ALA A 201 0.58 -15.24 -17.72
N PRO A 202 -0.09 -14.18 -17.21
CA PRO A 202 0.60 -13.05 -16.60
C PRO A 202 1.28 -13.44 -15.28
N PRO A 203 2.42 -12.82 -14.93
CA PRO A 203 3.23 -13.24 -13.81
C PRO A 203 2.59 -12.91 -12.47
N GLN A 204 2.81 -13.75 -11.47
CA GLN A 204 2.27 -13.62 -10.12
C GLN A 204 3.24 -12.81 -9.23
N PRO A 205 2.83 -11.64 -8.70
CA PRO A 205 3.59 -10.90 -7.72
C PRO A 205 3.38 -11.51 -6.32
N ILE A 206 4.47 -11.64 -5.57
CA ILE A 206 4.48 -12.29 -4.26
C ILE A 206 5.21 -11.41 -3.24
N LEU A 207 4.59 -11.20 -2.09
CA LEU A 207 5.24 -10.68 -0.89
C LEU A 207 5.48 -11.84 0.09
N LEU A 208 6.75 -12.14 0.35
CA LEU A 208 7.14 -13.02 1.45
C LEU A 208 7.44 -12.18 2.69
N ARG A 209 6.60 -12.29 3.71
CA ARG A 209 6.72 -11.62 5.01
C ARG A 209 7.62 -12.42 5.95
N GLY A 210 8.19 -11.76 6.95
CA GLY A 210 9.06 -12.38 7.96
C GLY A 210 10.29 -11.53 8.23
N LYS A 211 11.30 -12.10 8.90
CA LYS A 211 12.49 -11.36 9.36
C LYS A 211 13.29 -10.70 8.23
N ASN A 212 13.34 -11.31 7.05
CA ASN A 212 14.03 -10.79 5.87
C ASN A 212 13.06 -10.79 4.70
N PRO A 213 12.11 -9.85 4.66
CA PRO A 213 11.01 -9.92 3.73
C PRO A 213 11.51 -9.79 2.28
N ARG A 214 10.71 -10.29 1.33
CA ARG A 214 11.11 -10.39 -0.08
C ARG A 214 9.96 -10.05 -1.00
N ILE A 215 10.31 -9.41 -2.11
CA ILE A 215 9.40 -9.18 -3.24
C ILE A 215 9.84 -10.12 -4.35
N ILE A 216 8.90 -10.93 -4.83
CA ILE A 216 9.17 -11.93 -5.87
C ILE A 216 8.16 -11.73 -7.00
N LEU A 217 8.63 -11.92 -8.23
CA LEU A 217 7.78 -12.08 -9.39
C LEU A 217 8.03 -13.48 -9.97
N VAL A 218 6.98 -14.25 -10.18
CA VAL A 218 7.07 -15.63 -10.68
C VAL A 218 6.16 -15.80 -11.89
N ALA A 219 6.63 -16.52 -12.91
CA ALA A 219 5.78 -16.97 -14.00
C ALA A 219 4.79 -18.04 -13.52
N GLU A 220 3.72 -18.26 -14.28
CA GLU A 220 2.69 -19.27 -13.95
C GLU A 220 3.27 -20.69 -13.84
N ASN A 221 4.29 -20.98 -14.65
CA ASN A 221 5.00 -22.27 -14.60
C ASN A 221 5.94 -22.43 -13.37
N GLY A 222 5.95 -21.47 -12.45
CA GLY A 222 6.73 -21.49 -11.21
C GLY A 222 8.17 -20.97 -11.35
N ARG A 223 8.61 -20.58 -12.55
CA ARG A 223 9.93 -20.00 -12.78
C ARG A 223 10.00 -18.58 -12.24
N GLN A 224 10.97 -18.30 -11.38
CA GLN A 224 11.17 -16.99 -10.80
C GLN A 224 11.77 -16.02 -11.83
N ILE A 225 11.17 -14.84 -11.94
CA ILE A 225 11.59 -13.74 -12.82
C ILE A 225 12.44 -12.75 -12.05
N SER A 226 11.98 -12.36 -10.85
CA SER A 226 12.65 -11.37 -9.98
C SER A 226 12.61 -11.84 -8.53
N HIS A 227 13.67 -11.50 -7.78
CA HIS A 227 13.77 -11.73 -6.34
C HIS A 227 14.52 -10.58 -5.70
N GLN A 228 13.82 -9.83 -4.87
CA GLN A 228 14.36 -8.64 -4.21
C GLN A 228 14.32 -8.86 -2.71
N TYR A 229 15.49 -8.79 -2.08
CA TYR A 229 15.59 -8.70 -0.64
C TYR A 229 15.27 -7.27 -0.22
N ILE A 230 14.27 -7.11 0.64
CA ILE A 230 13.93 -5.79 1.20
C ILE A 230 14.44 -5.70 2.64
N SER A 231 14.66 -4.47 3.09
CA SER A 231 15.27 -4.20 4.39
C SER A 231 14.48 -4.85 5.54
N SER A 232 15.20 -5.50 6.46
CA SER A 232 14.61 -6.26 7.58
C SER A 232 13.91 -5.39 8.63
N ASN A 233 14.12 -4.07 8.60
CA ASN A 233 13.43 -3.12 9.48
C ASN A 233 12.07 -2.66 8.94
N LEU A 234 11.65 -3.12 7.76
CA LEU A 234 10.35 -2.80 7.19
C LEU A 234 9.24 -3.60 7.86
N ILE A 235 8.15 -2.93 8.18
CA ILE A 235 6.95 -3.58 8.72
C ILE A 235 6.09 -4.04 7.54
N THR A 236 5.94 -5.34 7.38
CA THR A 236 5.18 -5.96 6.29
C THR A 236 3.80 -6.49 6.70
N ASP A 237 3.52 -6.53 8.00
CA ASP A 237 2.21 -6.91 8.53
C ASP A 237 1.37 -5.64 8.75
N VAL A 238 0.62 -5.26 7.73
CA VAL A 238 -0.15 -4.00 7.70
C VAL A 238 -1.64 -4.29 7.58
N GLU A 239 -2.43 -3.46 8.25
CA GLU A 239 -3.89 -3.45 8.19
C GLU A 239 -4.34 -2.38 7.19
N TYR A 240 -4.98 -2.79 6.09
CA TYR A 240 -5.70 -1.86 5.21
C TYR A 240 -7.03 -1.47 5.87
N LEU A 241 -7.27 -0.16 5.99
CA LEU A 241 -8.32 0.44 6.84
C LEU A 241 -9.74 0.03 6.41
#